data_AF-A0A816GQM6-F1
#
_entry.id   AF-A0A816GQM6-F1
#
_cell.length_a   1.000
_cell.length_b   1.000
_cell.length_c   1.000
_cell.angle_alpha   90.00
_cell.angle_beta   90.00
_cell.angle_gamma   90.00
#
_symmetry.space_group_name_H-M   'P 1'
#
loop_
_entity.id
_entity.type
_entity.pdbx_description
1 polymer ?
#
loop_
_entity_poly.entity_id
_entity_poly.type
_entity_poly.pdbx_seq_one_letter_code
_entity_poly.pdbx_strand_id
1 'polypeptide(L)'
;IIKLPQLKFDHCNGSDSSKRGYPCTLWVLFHSMTVKQAILAEQNALPSDIKPSDVIVSIREFIGNFFLCEECVTHFVNMTINAENEIKSHRESILYLWRSHNIVNKRLRYEEYTNDPNWPKVPFPTKEQCNLCVQQIDENGDATEYNENETYKFLKEFYSLNNSMRIQTYNLILLFSIVILNILISNK
;
A
#
# COMPACT_ATOMS: atom_id res chain seq x y z
N ILE A 1 -0.25 -19.11 -25.73
CA ILE A 1 -0.84 -17.97 -24.97
C ILE A 1 -1.27 -18.51 -23.61
N ILE A 2 -0.50 -18.21 -22.56
CA ILE A 2 -0.87 -18.58 -21.19
C ILE A 2 -2.08 -17.72 -20.82
N LYS A 3 -3.26 -18.32 -20.71
CA LYS A 3 -4.41 -17.63 -20.11
C LYS A 3 -4.18 -17.63 -18.61
N LEU A 4 -3.76 -16.49 -18.07
CA LEU A 4 -3.81 -16.28 -16.63
C LEU A 4 -5.28 -16.42 -16.19
N PRO A 5 -5.55 -17.11 -15.08
CA PRO A 5 -6.91 -17.17 -14.53
C PRO A 5 -7.41 -15.75 -14.31
N GLN A 6 -8.70 -15.52 -14.57
CA GLN A 6 -9.31 -14.22 -14.32
C GLN A 6 -9.15 -13.91 -12.82
N LEU A 7 -8.39 -12.87 -12.51
CA LEU A 7 -8.12 -12.47 -11.13
C LEU A 7 -9.44 -12.08 -10.46
N LYS A 8 -9.89 -12.88 -9.50
CA LYS A 8 -11.03 -12.55 -8.66
C LYS A 8 -10.52 -11.74 -7.47
N PHE A 9 -10.90 -10.48 -7.43
CA PHE A 9 -10.60 -9.59 -6.32
C PHE A 9 -11.75 -9.67 -5.32
N ASP A 10 -11.47 -9.97 -4.04
CA ASP A 10 -12.49 -9.91 -3.00
C ASP A 10 -12.68 -8.46 -2.54
N HIS A 11 -11.86 -7.98 -1.62
CA HIS A 11 -11.95 -6.61 -1.08
C HIS A 11 -11.57 -5.49 -2.04
N CYS A 12 -10.91 -5.82 -3.15
CA CYS A 12 -10.49 -4.89 -4.19
C CYS A 12 -11.39 -4.92 -5.43
N ASN A 13 -12.55 -5.60 -5.37
CA ASN A 13 -13.49 -5.58 -6.48
C ASN A 13 -14.09 -4.17 -6.66
N GLY A 14 -14.06 -3.67 -7.89
CA GLY A 14 -14.68 -2.39 -8.26
C GLY A 14 -16.17 -2.51 -8.57
N SER A 15 -16.86 -1.38 -8.66
CA SER A 15 -18.21 -1.28 -9.23
C SER A 15 -18.26 -1.77 -10.68
N ASP A 16 -17.16 -1.60 -11.42
CA ASP A 16 -16.97 -2.12 -12.78
C ASP A 16 -15.50 -2.54 -13.01
N SER A 17 -15.23 -3.18 -14.15
CA SER A 17 -13.93 -3.77 -14.47
C SER A 17 -12.79 -2.77 -14.65
N SER A 18 -13.07 -1.48 -14.84
CA SER A 18 -12.05 -0.44 -14.97
C SER A 18 -11.62 0.16 -13.62
N LYS A 19 -12.34 -0.16 -12.54
CA LYS A 19 -12.14 0.43 -11.21
C LYS A 19 -11.43 -0.55 -10.27
N ARG A 20 -10.70 0.01 -9.29
CA ARG A 20 -10.04 -0.72 -8.21
C ARG A 20 -9.10 -1.81 -8.73
N GLY A 21 -9.37 -3.09 -8.46
CA GLY A 21 -8.61 -4.23 -9.00
C GLY A 21 -7.11 -4.15 -8.69
N TYR A 22 -6.29 -4.26 -9.74
CA TYR A 22 -4.84 -4.35 -9.63
C TYR A 22 -4.19 -3.22 -8.79
N PRO A 23 -4.43 -1.92 -9.06
CA PRO A 23 -3.94 -0.83 -8.21
C PRO A 23 -4.31 -0.98 -6.73
N CYS A 24 -5.55 -1.39 -6.42
CA CYS A 24 -5.99 -1.62 -5.03
C CYS A 24 -5.18 -2.74 -4.36
N THR A 25 -4.97 -3.86 -5.07
CA THR A 25 -4.18 -4.98 -4.52
C THR A 25 -2.72 -4.64 -4.29
N LEU A 26 -2.12 -3.80 -5.12
CA LEU A 26 -0.76 -3.32 -4.89
C LEU A 26 -0.66 -2.48 -3.63
N TRP A 27 -1.57 -1.54 -3.40
CA TRP A 27 -1.57 -0.76 -2.17
C TRP A 27 -1.67 -1.65 -0.94
N VAL A 28 -2.57 -2.63 -0.96
CA VAL A 28 -2.70 -3.62 0.12
C VAL A 28 -1.39 -4.37 0.34
N LEU A 29 -0.78 -4.90 -0.72
CA LEU A 29 0.48 -5.62 -0.65
C LEU A 29 1.60 -4.75 -0.05
N PHE A 30 1.75 -3.53 -0.53
CA PHE A 30 2.78 -2.60 -0.09
C PHE A 30 2.64 -2.22 1.39
N HIS A 31 1.42 -1.96 1.86
CA HIS A 31 1.14 -1.75 3.29
C HIS A 31 1.44 -3.01 4.13
N SER A 32 1.08 -4.20 3.63
CA SER A 32 1.44 -5.45 4.31
C SER A 32 2.96 -5.67 4.37
N MET A 33 3.72 -5.26 3.36
CA MET A 33 5.18 -5.36 3.37
C MET A 33 5.83 -4.45 4.41
N THR A 34 5.37 -3.19 4.55
CA THR A 34 5.89 -2.29 5.60
C THR A 34 5.58 -2.83 6.99
N VAL A 35 4.37 -3.34 7.21
CA VAL A 35 3.98 -3.99 8.48
C VAL A 35 4.79 -5.25 8.76
N LYS A 36 4.99 -6.11 7.76
CA LYS A 36 5.80 -7.33 7.92
C LYS A 36 7.25 -6.99 8.28
N GLN A 37 7.85 -5.98 7.63
CA GLN A 37 9.19 -5.53 7.97
C GLN A 37 9.26 -5.06 9.43
N ALA A 38 8.31 -4.23 9.89
CA ALA A 38 8.29 -3.76 11.27
C ALA A 38 8.15 -4.89 12.30
N ILE A 39 7.29 -5.88 12.03
CA ILE A 39 7.13 -7.06 12.90
C ILE A 39 8.42 -7.86 13.00
N LEU A 40 9.11 -8.09 11.87
CA LEU A 40 10.39 -8.79 11.87
C LEU A 40 11.47 -8.02 12.63
N ALA A 41 11.46 -6.68 12.55
CA ALA A 41 12.38 -5.83 13.30
C ALA A 41 12.16 -5.98 14.81
N GLU A 42 10.91 -5.92 15.26
CA GLU A 42 10.52 -6.11 16.68
C GLU A 42 10.91 -7.49 17.21
N GLN A 43 10.91 -8.51 16.33
CA GLN A 43 11.30 -9.88 16.65
C GLN A 43 12.82 -10.11 16.58
N ASN A 44 13.62 -9.09 16.27
CA ASN A 44 15.06 -9.22 15.97
C ASN A 44 15.34 -10.28 14.88
N ALA A 45 14.43 -10.39 13.91
CA ALA A 45 14.47 -11.37 12.82
C ALA A 45 14.80 -10.74 11.46
N LEU A 46 15.07 -9.43 11.42
CA LEU A 46 15.59 -8.76 10.22
C LEU A 46 17.12 -8.92 10.12
N PRO A 47 17.65 -9.14 8.91
CA PRO A 47 19.07 -8.95 8.65
C PRO A 47 19.52 -7.52 9.00
N SER A 48 20.75 -7.36 9.47
CA SER A 48 21.28 -6.09 10.00
C SER A 48 21.48 -5.00 8.93
N ASP A 49 21.55 -5.39 7.66
CA ASP A 49 21.72 -4.50 6.52
C ASP A 49 20.39 -3.90 6.02
N ILE A 50 19.25 -4.45 6.46
CA ILE A 50 17.92 -3.96 6.09
C ILE A 50 17.60 -2.67 6.84
N LYS A 51 17.41 -1.58 6.09
CA LYS A 51 17.03 -0.28 6.61
C LYS A 51 15.51 -0.12 6.68
N PRO A 52 15.01 0.74 7.57
CA PRO A 52 13.59 1.10 7.62
C PRO A 52 12.97 1.57 6.28
N SER A 53 13.76 2.24 5.44
CA SER A 53 13.30 2.78 4.16
C SER A 53 13.21 1.75 3.03
N ASP A 54 13.82 0.58 3.16
CA ASP A 54 14.07 -0.33 2.03
C ASP A 54 12.79 -0.83 1.35
N VAL A 55 11.71 -1.04 2.10
CA VAL A 55 10.41 -1.41 1.51
C VAL A 55 9.88 -0.29 0.62
N ILE A 56 9.93 0.97 1.08
CA ILE A 56 9.45 2.13 0.30
C ILE A 56 10.32 2.35 -0.94
N VAL A 57 11.65 2.24 -0.81
CA VAL A 57 12.56 2.32 -1.95
C VAL A 57 12.26 1.23 -2.96
N SER A 58 12.08 -0.02 -2.52
CA SER A 58 11.73 -1.14 -3.40
C SER A 58 10.39 -0.92 -4.13
N ILE A 59 9.40 -0.35 -3.44
CA ILE A 59 8.12 0.01 -4.04
C ILE A 59 8.29 1.12 -5.08
N ARG A 60 9.09 2.16 -4.78
CA ARG A 60 9.39 3.26 -5.70
C ARG A 60 10.05 2.74 -6.98
N GLU A 61 11.04 1.87 -6.85
CA GLU A 61 11.70 1.23 -8.00
C GLU A 61 10.73 0.34 -8.79
N PHE A 62 9.91 -0.47 -8.11
CA PHE A 62 8.92 -1.30 -8.79
C PHE A 62 7.93 -0.44 -9.58
N ILE A 63 7.39 0.63 -8.97
CA ILE A 63 6.44 1.52 -9.63
C ILE A 63 7.11 2.23 -10.80
N GLY A 64 8.31 2.78 -10.60
CA GLY A 64 9.07 3.49 -11.63
C GLY A 64 9.36 2.65 -12.88
N ASN A 65 9.50 1.34 -12.75
CA ASN A 65 9.90 0.46 -13.85
C ASN A 65 8.74 -0.38 -14.44
N PHE A 66 7.70 -0.69 -13.66
CA PHE A 66 6.70 -1.69 -14.06
C PHE A 66 5.24 -1.23 -13.99
N PHE A 67 4.95 -0.08 -13.38
CA PHE A 67 3.58 0.38 -13.24
C PHE A 67 3.12 1.14 -14.49
N LEU A 68 1.97 0.74 -15.04
CA LEU A 68 1.56 1.17 -16.40
C LEU A 68 1.06 2.61 -16.49
N CYS A 69 0.64 3.21 -15.38
CA CYS A 69 0.09 4.57 -15.37
C CYS A 69 1.22 5.59 -15.20
N GLU A 70 1.67 6.22 -16.30
CA GLU A 70 2.79 7.18 -16.30
C GLU A 70 2.60 8.35 -15.32
N GLU A 71 1.38 8.91 -15.26
CA GLU A 71 1.05 9.98 -14.32
C GLU A 71 1.14 9.49 -12.87
N CYS A 72 0.61 8.29 -12.59
CA CYS A 72 0.68 7.67 -11.28
C CYS A 72 2.13 7.43 -10.84
N VAL A 73 2.97 6.96 -11.77
CA VAL A 73 4.41 6.76 -11.57
C VAL A 73 5.07 8.07 -11.18
N THR A 74 4.88 9.11 -11.99
CA THR A 74 5.47 10.44 -11.76
C THR A 74 5.14 10.97 -10.36
N HIS A 75 3.86 10.89 -9.97
CA HIS A 75 3.45 11.35 -8.66
C HIS A 75 4.03 10.52 -7.52
N PHE A 76 4.01 9.19 -7.62
CA PHE A 76 4.50 8.34 -6.55
C PHE A 76 6.02 8.48 -6.36
N VAL A 77 6.78 8.49 -7.47
CA VAL A 77 8.25 8.64 -7.43
C VAL A 77 8.63 9.98 -6.81
N ASN A 78 8.00 11.08 -7.24
CA ASN A 78 8.28 12.41 -6.69
C ASN A 78 7.95 12.50 -5.20
N MET A 79 6.82 11.91 -4.78
CA MET A 79 6.41 11.90 -3.37
C MET A 79 7.37 11.10 -2.49
N THR A 80 8.07 10.11 -3.05
CA THR A 80 8.89 9.17 -2.29
C THR A 80 10.40 9.33 -2.49
N ILE A 81 10.85 10.35 -3.24
CA ILE A 81 12.27 10.53 -3.60
C ILE A 81 13.21 10.73 -2.40
N ASN A 82 12.69 11.25 -1.28
CA ASN A 82 13.46 11.52 -0.07
C ASN A 82 13.22 10.49 1.05
N ALA A 83 12.58 9.35 0.75
CA ALA A 83 12.17 8.35 1.75
C ALA A 83 13.35 7.88 2.64
N GLU A 84 14.53 7.71 2.08
CA GLU A 84 15.76 7.32 2.79
C GLU A 84 16.19 8.35 3.85
N ASN A 85 15.89 9.62 3.59
CA ASN A 85 16.21 10.73 4.49
C ASN A 85 15.13 10.94 5.55
N GLU A 86 13.88 10.62 5.27
CA GLU A 86 12.74 10.89 6.16
C GLU A 86 12.42 9.69 7.07
N ILE A 87 12.60 8.45 6.59
CA ILE A 87 12.22 7.24 7.31
C ILE A 87 13.37 6.79 8.22
N LYS A 88 13.25 7.08 9.52
CA LYS A 88 14.27 6.72 10.53
C LYS A 88 13.93 5.50 11.39
N SER A 89 12.75 4.92 11.23
CA SER A 89 12.32 3.73 11.98
C SER A 89 11.31 2.90 11.20
N HIS A 90 11.17 1.61 11.51
CA HIS A 90 10.18 0.77 10.85
C HIS A 90 8.73 1.21 11.13
N ARG A 91 8.47 1.79 12.31
CA ARG A 91 7.21 2.50 12.60
C ARG A 91 6.96 3.62 11.60
N GLU A 92 8.00 4.42 11.32
CA GLU A 92 7.88 5.53 10.38
C GLU A 92 7.63 5.05 8.96
N SER A 93 8.19 3.90 8.55
CA SER A 93 7.96 3.32 7.22
C SER A 93 6.48 3.00 6.95
N ILE A 94 5.77 2.47 7.97
CA ILE A 94 4.32 2.21 7.90
C ILE A 94 3.54 3.52 7.78
N LEU A 95 3.84 4.50 8.64
CA LEU A 95 3.15 5.79 8.64
C LEU A 95 3.44 6.60 7.38
N TYR A 96 4.66 6.55 6.87
CA TYR A 96 5.08 7.22 5.65
C TYR A 96 4.24 6.78 4.44
N LEU A 97 4.10 5.48 4.22
CA LEU A 97 3.28 4.95 3.14
C LEU A 97 1.80 5.30 3.35
N TRP A 98 1.32 5.26 4.59
CA TRP A 98 -0.05 5.64 4.94
C TRP A 98 -0.35 7.11 4.64
N ARG A 99 0.50 8.05 5.05
CA ARG A 99 0.37 9.48 4.73
C ARG A 99 0.42 9.70 3.22
N SER A 100 1.37 9.06 2.54
CA SER A 100 1.51 9.09 1.08
C SER A 100 0.23 8.63 0.37
N HIS A 101 -0.37 7.53 0.84
CA HIS A 101 -1.61 7.02 0.26
C HIS A 101 -2.81 7.96 0.51
N ASN A 102 -2.87 8.61 1.67
CA ASN A 102 -3.91 9.61 1.93
C ASN A 102 -3.77 10.89 1.10
N ILE A 103 -2.53 11.31 0.79
CA ILE A 103 -2.28 12.39 -0.19
C ILE A 103 -2.86 12.00 -1.56
N VAL A 104 -2.63 10.75 -2.00
CA VAL A 104 -3.19 10.22 -3.24
C VAL A 104 -4.72 10.16 -3.18
N ASN A 105 -5.32 9.66 -2.09
CA ASN A 105 -6.79 9.63 -1.93
C ASN A 105 -7.40 11.03 -2.04
N LYS A 106 -6.79 12.03 -1.39
CA LYS A 106 -7.25 13.42 -1.45
C LYS A 106 -7.21 13.97 -2.88
N ARG A 107 -6.12 13.73 -3.62
CA ARG A 107 -5.99 14.18 -5.02
C ARG A 107 -7.04 13.51 -5.92
N LEU A 108 -7.16 12.19 -5.84
CA LEU A 108 -8.01 11.39 -6.73
C LEU A 108 -9.51 11.48 -6.40
N ARG A 109 -9.90 12.12 -5.30
CA ARG A 109 -11.28 12.12 -4.80
C ARG A 109 -12.32 12.64 -5.80
N TYR A 110 -11.93 13.62 -6.60
CA TYR A 110 -12.82 14.27 -7.57
C TYR A 110 -12.54 13.86 -9.01
N GLU A 111 -11.64 12.90 -9.23
CA GLU A 111 -11.31 12.40 -10.56
C GLU A 111 -12.29 11.31 -10.99
N GLU A 112 -13.14 11.62 -11.97
CA GLU A 112 -14.21 10.74 -12.44
C GLU A 112 -13.71 9.37 -12.93
N TYR A 113 -12.53 9.33 -13.56
CA TYR A 113 -11.95 8.09 -14.08
C TYR A 113 -11.44 7.13 -13.00
N THR A 114 -11.01 7.62 -11.84
CA THR A 114 -10.43 6.79 -10.77
C THR A 114 -11.38 6.59 -9.59
N ASN A 115 -12.43 7.42 -9.49
CA ASN A 115 -13.44 7.32 -8.44
C ASN A 115 -14.41 6.17 -8.72
N ASP A 116 -14.64 5.35 -7.71
CA ASP A 116 -15.61 4.25 -7.71
C ASP A 116 -16.76 4.66 -6.78
N PRO A 117 -18.00 4.80 -7.27
CA PRO A 117 -19.12 5.28 -6.46
C PRO A 117 -19.38 4.46 -5.19
N ASN A 118 -19.06 3.17 -5.20
CA ASN A 118 -19.24 2.28 -4.04
C ASN A 118 -18.06 2.37 -3.06
N TRP A 119 -16.93 2.93 -3.50
CA TRP A 119 -15.68 3.01 -2.74
C TRP A 119 -15.06 4.40 -2.87
N PRO A 120 -15.74 5.45 -2.38
CA PRO A 120 -15.28 6.83 -2.49
C PRO A 120 -13.92 7.00 -1.80
N LYS A 121 -13.07 7.84 -2.39
CA LYS A 121 -11.78 8.19 -1.78
C LYS A 121 -12.01 9.13 -0.60
N VAL A 122 -11.74 8.61 0.60
CA VAL A 122 -11.82 9.35 1.86
C VAL A 122 -10.51 9.20 2.63
N PRO A 123 -10.20 10.10 3.58
CA PRO A 123 -9.11 9.89 4.52
C PRO A 123 -9.27 8.54 5.25
N PHE A 124 -8.23 7.72 5.19
CA PHE A 124 -8.20 6.39 5.81
C PHE A 124 -7.31 6.40 7.06
N PRO A 125 -7.69 5.72 8.16
CA PRO A 125 -9.02 5.16 8.41
C PRO A 125 -10.07 6.25 8.62
N THR A 126 -11.34 5.91 8.38
CA THR A 126 -12.45 6.74 8.84
C THR A 126 -12.62 6.63 10.35
N LYS A 127 -13.37 7.56 10.96
CA LYS A 127 -13.67 7.51 12.40
C LYS A 127 -14.44 6.25 12.80
N GLU A 128 -15.28 5.73 11.91
CA GLU A 128 -15.99 4.46 12.09
C GLU A 128 -15.02 3.27 12.13
N GLN A 129 -14.00 3.26 11.27
CA GLN A 129 -13.00 2.20 11.22
C GLN A 129 -12.03 2.25 12.41
N CYS A 130 -11.66 3.46 12.87
CA CYS A 130 -10.82 3.64 14.03
C CYS A 130 -11.12 4.94 14.76
N ASN A 131 -11.99 4.87 15.78
CA ASN A 131 -12.39 6.04 16.56
C ASN A 131 -11.22 6.67 17.34
N LEU A 132 -10.24 5.86 17.77
CA LEU A 132 -9.04 6.35 18.49
C LEU A 132 -8.01 7.01 17.57
N CYS A 133 -8.08 6.74 16.26
CA CYS A 133 -7.15 7.29 15.28
C CYS A 133 -7.51 8.72 14.92
N VAL A 134 -8.79 9.06 14.81
CA VAL A 134 -9.26 10.37 14.30
C VAL A 134 -9.44 11.35 15.45
N GLN A 135 -8.64 12.42 15.45
CA GLN A 135 -8.71 13.48 16.47
C GLN A 135 -9.72 14.57 16.10
N GLN A 136 -9.79 14.92 14.81
CA GLN A 136 -10.68 15.95 14.30
C GLN A 136 -11.33 15.51 12.98
N ILE A 137 -12.56 16.00 12.76
CA ILE A 137 -13.30 15.83 11.51
C ILE A 137 -13.75 17.19 10.97
N ASP A 138 -13.95 17.30 9.66
CA ASP A 138 -14.56 18.46 9.03
C ASP A 138 -16.10 18.39 9.00
N GLU A 139 -16.73 19.38 8.37
CA GLU A 139 -18.19 19.46 8.19
C GLU A 139 -18.79 18.31 7.39
N ASN A 140 -17.98 17.63 6.56
CA ASN A 140 -18.39 16.49 5.76
C ASN A 140 -18.18 15.16 6.52
N GLY A 141 -17.63 15.21 7.74
CA GLY A 141 -17.32 14.05 8.55
C GLY A 141 -15.98 13.38 8.22
N ASP A 142 -15.15 14.00 7.37
CA ASP A 142 -13.85 13.46 7.00
C ASP A 142 -12.78 13.81 8.03
N ALA A 143 -11.85 12.87 8.26
CA ALA A 143 -10.76 13.11 9.20
C ALA A 143 -9.80 14.20 8.69
N THR A 144 -9.55 15.20 9.54
CA THR A 144 -8.61 16.30 9.28
C THR A 144 -7.33 16.19 10.11
N GLU A 145 -7.38 15.48 11.23
CA GLU A 145 -6.24 15.25 12.11
C GLU A 145 -6.26 13.82 12.66
N TYR A 146 -5.08 13.18 12.71
CA TYR A 146 -4.89 11.81 13.16
C TYR A 146 -3.92 11.71 14.33
N ASN A 147 -4.28 10.91 15.32
CA ASN A 147 -3.36 10.41 16.34
C ASN A 147 -2.50 9.30 15.71
N GLU A 148 -1.25 9.61 15.38
CA GLU A 148 -0.37 8.66 14.70
C GLU A 148 0.01 7.44 15.54
N ASN A 149 -0.05 7.52 16.87
CA ASN A 149 0.23 6.37 17.73
C ASN A 149 -0.88 5.33 17.64
N GLU A 150 -2.14 5.76 17.69
CA GLU A 150 -3.28 4.87 17.53
C GLU A 150 -3.41 4.41 16.07
N THR A 151 -3.13 5.30 15.12
CA THR A 151 -3.08 4.97 13.69
C THR A 151 -2.05 3.90 13.39
N TYR A 152 -0.83 3.99 13.95
CA TYR A 152 0.19 2.95 13.81
C TYR A 152 -0.28 1.58 14.29
N LYS A 153 -0.92 1.52 15.48
CA LYS A 153 -1.46 0.27 16.03
C LYS A 153 -2.53 -0.31 15.11
N PHE A 154 -3.47 0.53 14.69
CA PHE A 154 -4.52 0.15 13.75
C PHE A 154 -3.95 -0.38 12.44
N LEU A 155 -2.99 0.32 11.82
CA LEU A 155 -2.38 -0.11 10.55
C LEU A 155 -1.64 -1.44 10.70
N LYS A 156 -0.88 -1.60 11.79
CA LYS A 156 -0.21 -2.88 12.09
C LYS A 156 -1.22 -4.01 12.21
N GLU A 157 -2.31 -3.81 12.93
CA GLU A 157 -3.34 -4.82 13.09
C GLU A 157 -4.06 -5.12 11.76
N PHE A 158 -4.47 -4.07 11.05
CA PHE A 158 -5.23 -4.15 9.79
C PHE A 158 -4.46 -4.87 8.68
N TYR A 159 -3.16 -4.60 8.54
CA TYR A 159 -2.31 -5.20 7.50
C TYR A 159 -1.48 -6.39 7.99
N SER A 160 -1.62 -6.80 9.26
CA SER A 160 -1.04 -8.06 9.74
C SER A 160 -1.74 -9.25 9.10
N LEU A 161 -0.93 -10.21 8.66
CA LEU A 161 -1.40 -11.45 8.01
C LEU A 161 -2.40 -12.28 8.85
N ASN A 162 -2.51 -11.99 10.15
CA ASN A 162 -3.40 -12.68 11.06
C ASN A 162 -4.84 -12.14 11.06
N ASN A 163 -5.10 -10.90 10.61
CA ASN A 163 -6.38 -10.24 10.88
C ASN A 163 -7.32 -10.02 9.70
N SER A 164 -6.90 -10.13 8.43
CA SER A 164 -7.81 -10.22 7.28
C SER A 164 -7.02 -10.41 5.99
N MET A 165 -7.62 -11.12 5.04
CA MET A 165 -7.06 -11.52 3.74
C MET A 165 -6.14 -12.72 3.83
N ARG A 166 -6.74 -13.92 3.88
CA ARG A 166 -6.14 -15.10 3.23
C ARG A 166 -5.96 -14.79 1.74
N ILE A 167 -4.93 -14.02 1.43
CA ILE A 167 -4.21 -14.20 0.19
C ILE A 167 -3.86 -15.69 0.22
N GLN A 168 -4.38 -16.48 -0.72
CA GLN A 168 -3.81 -17.80 -0.97
C GLN A 168 -2.34 -17.55 -1.30
N THR A 169 -1.48 -17.72 -0.30
CA THR A 169 -0.05 -17.42 -0.31
C THR A 169 0.65 -18.08 -1.50
N TYR A 170 0.06 -19.15 -2.03
CA TYR A 170 0.47 -19.83 -3.24
C TYR A 170 0.53 -18.94 -4.49
N ASN A 171 -0.43 -18.03 -4.71
CA ASN A 171 -0.50 -17.27 -5.96
C ASN A 171 0.51 -16.11 -6.02
N LEU A 172 0.78 -15.45 -4.88
CA LEU A 172 1.77 -14.37 -4.81
C LEU A 172 3.20 -14.92 -4.85
N ILE A 173 3.47 -16.05 -4.18
CA ILE A 173 4.76 -16.73 -4.31
C ILE A 173 5.00 -17.13 -5.78
N LEU A 174 3.98 -17.65 -6.47
CA LEU A 174 4.11 -17.99 -7.90
C LEU A 174 4.37 -16.75 -8.78
N LEU A 175 3.65 -15.66 -8.55
CA LEU A 175 3.83 -14.40 -9.28
C LEU A 175 5.24 -13.81 -9.05
N PHE A 176 5.72 -13.78 -7.82
CA PHE A 176 7.08 -13.34 -7.52
C PHE A 176 8.14 -14.29 -8.10
N SER A 177 7.90 -15.60 -8.07
CA SER A 177 8.79 -16.58 -8.69
C SER A 177 8.89 -16.37 -10.20
N ILE A 178 7.78 -16.08 -10.87
CA ILE A 178 7.72 -15.82 -12.32
C ILE A 178 8.40 -14.49 -12.65
N VAL A 179 8.19 -13.44 -11.86
CA VAL A 179 8.85 -12.13 -12.06
C VAL A 179 10.35 -12.26 -11.87
N ILE A 180 10.80 -12.94 -10.80
CA ILE A 180 12.22 -13.20 -10.56
C ILE A 180 12.82 -14.06 -11.68
N LEU A 181 12.11 -15.11 -12.15
CA LEU A 181 12.57 -15.92 -13.28
C LEU A 181 12.75 -15.07 -14.55
N ASN A 182 11.79 -14.18 -14.86
CA ASN A 182 11.85 -13.33 -16.04
C ASN A 182 12.97 -12.29 -15.97
N ILE A 183 13.24 -11.74 -14.78
CA ILE A 183 14.38 -10.84 -14.56
C ILE A 183 15.71 -11.59 -14.71
N LEU A 184 15.80 -12.82 -14.21
CA LEU A 184 17.01 -13.65 -14.34
C LEU A 184 17.24 -14.13 -15.77
N ILE A 185 16.18 -14.35 -16.55
CA ILE A 185 16.26 -14.75 -17.98
C ILE A 185 16.60 -13.54 -18.86
N SER A 186 16.09 -12.34 -18.54
CA SER A 186 16.35 -11.13 -19.35
C SER A 186 17.74 -10.52 -19.14
N ASN A 187 18.49 -10.99 -18.13
CA ASN A 187 19.87 -10.59 -17.84
C ASN A 187 20.92 -11.63 -18.31
N LYS A 188 20.53 -12.53 -19.23
CA LYS A 188 21.43 -13.39 -20.00
C LYS A 188 21.32 -13.08 -21.48
#